data_AF-X0YZ55-F1
#
_entry.id   AF-X0YZ55-F1
#
_cell.length_a   1.000
_cell.length_b   1.000
_cell.length_c   1.000
_cell.angle_alpha   90.00
_cell.angle_beta   90.00
_cell.angle_gamma   90.00
#
_symmetry.space_group_name_H-M   'P 1'
#
loop_
_entity.id
_entity.type
_entity.pdbx_description
1 polymer ?
#
loop_
_entity_poly.entity_id
_entity_poly.type
_entity_poly.pdbx_seq_one_letter_code
_entity_poly.pdbx_strand_id
1 'polypeptide(L)' 'IGDGIYGSSKSKKMAEELGMGRQFLHAKRLEFTHPVTGKQIVLEDKLSDDLLRCLKILRRRVKMAD' A
#
# COMPACT_ATOMS: atom_id res chain seq x y z
N ILE A 1 -4.44 7.65 0.42
CA ILE A 1 -4.78 7.62 -1.04
C ILE A 1 -5.69 6.44 -1.30
N GLY A 2 -6.79 6.62 -2.03
CA GLY A 2 -7.72 5.54 -2.38
C GLY A 2 -8.71 5.14 -1.27
N ASP A 3 -8.76 5.87 -0.16
CA ASP A 3 -9.77 5.71 0.88
C ASP A 3 -11.06 6.45 0.46
N GLY A 4 -12.17 5.73 0.39
CA GLY A 4 -13.47 6.27 -0.01
C GLY A 4 -14.31 6.87 1.12
N ILE A 5 -13.94 6.65 2.38
CA ILE A 5 -14.68 7.11 3.57
C ILE A 5 -14.00 8.35 4.15
N TYR A 6 -12.68 8.29 4.33
CA TYR A 6 -11.92 9.34 5.01
C TYR A 6 -11.00 10.14 4.05
N GLY A 7 -10.98 9.79 2.77
CA GLY A 7 -10.16 10.46 1.78
C GLY A 7 -10.67 11.86 1.41
N SER A 8 -9.76 12.83 1.33
CA SER A 8 -10.06 14.16 0.78
C SER A 8 -10.33 14.09 -0.74
N SER A 9 -11.02 15.10 -1.30
CA SER A 9 -11.25 15.20 -2.75
C SER A 9 -9.94 15.16 -3.56
N LYS A 10 -8.86 15.76 -3.03
CA LYS A 10 -7.52 15.70 -3.63
C LYS A 10 -6.97 14.27 -3.62
N SER A 11 -7.10 13.56 -2.51
CA SER A 11 -6.70 12.14 -2.41
C SER A 11 -7.51 11.26 -3.36
N LYS A 12 -8.82 11.53 -3.52
CA LYS A 12 -9.68 10.81 -4.46
C LYS A 12 -9.24 11.01 -5.91
N LYS A 13 -9.04 12.26 -6.34
CA LYS A 13 -8.52 12.57 -7.68
C LYS A 13 -7.18 11.89 -7.94
N MET A 14 -6.26 11.94 -6.96
CA MET A 14 -4.97 11.25 -7.07
C MET A 14 -5.12 9.74 -7.19
N ALA A 15 -6.07 9.12 -6.48
CA ALA A 15 -6.36 7.69 -6.59
C ALA A 15 -6.89 7.33 -7.98
N GLU A 16 -7.79 8.13 -8.56
CA GLU A 16 -8.32 7.97 -9.91
C GLU A 16 -7.20 8.06 -10.97
N GLU A 17 -6.33 9.07 -10.88
CA GLU A 17 -5.16 9.23 -11.76
C GLU A 17 -4.15 8.08 -11.68
N LEU A 18 -4.11 7.38 -10.55
CA LEU A 18 -3.22 6.24 -10.29
C LEU A 18 -3.92 4.89 -10.55
N GLY A 19 -5.20 4.90 -10.96
CA GLY A 19 -6.00 3.69 -11.20
C GLY A 19 -6.25 2.86 -9.94
N MET A 20 -6.34 3.49 -8.77
CA MET A 20 -6.52 2.82 -7.49
C MET A 20 -8.00 2.63 -7.15
N GLY A 21 -8.42 1.35 -7.01
CA GLY A 21 -9.78 0.99 -6.58
C GLY A 21 -9.96 0.80 -5.07
N ARG A 22 -8.89 0.95 -4.28
CA ARG A 22 -8.91 0.77 -2.82
C ARG A 22 -7.84 1.63 -2.14
N GLN A 23 -7.89 1.67 -0.82
CA GLN A 23 -6.87 2.33 0.00
C GLN A 23 -5.46 1.78 -0.27
N PHE A 24 -4.48 2.67 -0.39
CA PHE A 24 -3.07 2.33 -0.34
C PHE A 24 -2.71 1.97 1.11
N LEU A 25 -3.10 0.77 1.54
CA LEU A 25 -2.80 0.19 2.84
C LEU A 25 -2.38 -1.27 2.64
N HIS A 26 -1.32 -1.68 3.32
CA HIS A 26 -0.77 -3.03 3.23
C HIS A 26 -0.16 -3.44 4.58
N ALA A 27 -0.64 -4.54 5.16
CA ALA A 27 -0.05 -5.14 6.35
C ALA A 27 1.21 -5.92 5.97
N LYS A 28 2.34 -5.21 5.85
CA LYS A 28 3.60 -5.75 5.33
C LYS A 28 4.19 -6.89 6.17
N ARG A 29 3.99 -6.83 7.49
CA ARG A 29 4.62 -7.72 8.47
C ARG A 29 3.67 -7.97 9.63
N LEU A 30 3.60 -9.22 10.07
CA LEU A 30 2.90 -9.63 11.27
C LEU A 30 3.89 -10.42 12.14
N GLU A 31 4.00 -10.03 13.41
CA GLU A 31 4.90 -10.65 14.37
C GLU A 31 4.16 -10.91 15.68
N PHE A 32 4.25 -12.14 16.18
CA PHE A 32 3.62 -12.55 17.42
C PHE A 32 4.27 -13.83 17.96
N THR A 33 4.03 -14.10 19.24
CA THR A 33 4.46 -15.33 19.88
C THR A 33 3.49 -16.46 19.55
N HIS A 34 3.99 -17.60 19.08
CA HIS A 34 3.17 -18.77 18.80
C HIS A 34 2.44 -19.21 20.08
N PRO A 35 1.09 -19.30 20.08
CA PRO A 35 0.32 -19.49 21.32
C PRO A 35 0.57 -20.83 22.01
N VAL A 36 0.90 -21.88 21.26
CA VAL A 36 1.25 -23.21 21.81
C VAL A 36 2.75 -23.37 22.10
N THR A 37 3.63 -23.03 21.16
CA THR A 37 5.07 -23.35 21.27
C THR A 37 5.90 -22.27 21.94
N GLY A 38 5.36 -21.06 22.13
CA GLY A 38 6.10 -19.92 22.67
C GLY A 38 7.19 -19.35 21.74
N LYS A 39 7.37 -19.92 20.55
CA LYS A 39 8.36 -19.44 19.57
C LYS A 39 7.89 -18.15 18.91
N GLN A 40 8.83 -17.26 18.60
CA GLN A 40 8.51 -16.08 17.79
C GLN A 40 8.16 -16.48 16.35
N ILE A 41 7.04 -15.97 15.86
CA ILE A 41 6.63 -16.07 14.46
C ILE A 41 6.77 -14.69 13.83
N VAL A 42 7.37 -14.69 12.64
CA VAL A 42 7.48 -13.52 11.78
C VAL A 42 6.95 -13.90 10.41
N LEU A 43 5.93 -13.17 9.96
CA LEU A 43 5.34 -13.31 8.64
C LEU A 43 5.54 -12.01 7.87
N GLU A 44 5.94 -12.11 6.61
CA GLU A 44 6.05 -10.96 5.72
C GLU A 44 5.34 -11.24 4.42
N ASP A 45 4.67 -10.22 3.89
CA ASP A 45 4.02 -10.29 2.59
C ASP A 45 4.63 -9.28 1.62
N LYS A 46 4.66 -9.59 0.33
CA LYS A 46 5.08 -8.62 -0.68
C LYS A 46 3.97 -7.60 -0.89
N LEU A 47 4.34 -6.42 -1.32
CA LEU A 47 3.35 -5.42 -1.70
C LEU A 47 2.54 -5.97 -2.89
N SER A 48 1.22 -5.88 -2.86
CA SER A 48 0.37 -6.36 -3.94
C SER A 48 0.60 -5.60 -5.24
N ASP A 49 0.28 -6.23 -6.38
CA ASP A 49 0.62 -5.72 -7.71
C ASP A 49 0.01 -4.35 -8.04
N ASP A 50 -1.18 -4.07 -7.51
CA ASP A 50 -1.86 -2.77 -7.65
C ASP A 50 -1.08 -1.64 -6.95
N LEU A 51 -0.61 -1.88 -5.72
CA LEU A 51 0.20 -0.92 -4.96
C LEU A 51 1.59 -0.75 -5.59
N LEU A 52 2.20 -1.84 -6.06
CA LEU A 52 3.47 -1.79 -6.79
C LEU A 52 3.35 -0.96 -8.07
N ARG A 53 2.26 -1.13 -8.82
CA ARG A 53 1.97 -0.36 -10.03
C ARG A 53 1.84 1.13 -9.72
N CYS A 54 1.10 1.48 -8.67
CA CYS A 54 0.96 2.85 -8.21
C CYS A 54 2.33 3.48 -7.90
N LEU A 55 3.19 2.79 -7.14
CA LEU A 55 4.54 3.28 -6.84
C LEU A 55 5.40 3.43 -8.10
N LYS A 56 5.30 2.52 -9.07
CA LYS A 56 6.02 2.62 -10.36
C LYS A 56 5.61 3.88 -11.12
N ILE A 57 4.32 4.22 -11.16
CA ILE A 57 3.83 5.43 -11.82
C ILE A 57 4.38 6.69 -11.12
N LEU A 58 4.28 6.76 -9.80
CA LEU A 58 4.75 7.92 -9.04
C LEU A 58 6.26 8.13 -9.19
N ARG A 59 7.06 7.07 -9.10
CA ARG A 59 8.51 7.14 -9.29
C ARG A 59 8.89 7.59 -10.70
N ARG A 60 8.11 7.22 -11.72
CA ARG A 60 8.32 7.72 -13.10
C ARG A 60 7.99 9.21 -13.19
N ARG A 61 6.90 9.69 -12.58
CA ARG A 61 6.52 11.11 -12.58
C ARG A 61 7.60 11.99 -11.97
N VAL A 62 8.17 11.58 -10.83
CA VAL A 62 9.27 12.31 -10.15
C VAL A 62 10.48 12.45 -11.09
N LYS A 63 10.94 11.34 -11.69
CA LYS A 63 12.08 11.34 -12.60
C LYS A 63 11.92 12.18 -13.88
N MET A 64 10.68 12.47 -14.28
CA MET A 64 10.42 13.30 -15.47
C MET A 64 10.30 14.79 -15.14
N ALA A 65 10.24 15.13 -13.85
CA ALA A 65 10.19 16.51 -13.37
C ALA A 65 11.57 17.04 -12.97
N ASP A 66 12.58 16.18 -12.98
CA ASP A 66 14.01 16.48 -12.88
C ASP A 66 14.58 16.70 -14.30
#